data_AF-A0A6P8NW01-F1
#
_entry.id   AF-A0A6P8NW01-F1
#
_cell.length_a   1.000
_cell.length_b   1.000
_cell.length_c   1.000
_cell.angle_alpha   90.00
_cell.angle_beta   90.00
_cell.angle_gamma   90.00
#
_symmetry.space_group_name_H-M   'P 1'
#
loop_
_entity.id
_entity.type
_entity.pdbx_description
1 polymer ?
#
loop_
_entity_poly.entity_id
_entity_poly.type
_entity_poly.pdbx_seq_one_letter_code
_entity_poly.pdbx_strand_id
1 'polypeptide(L)'
;MSTVQQALSHKITRTIYWTDSTIVLHWLNTSPHTLKTFVANRVSEIQTKTSIRDWRHVPTDDNPADLISRGQTPEEFLRPTIWQHGPAWLYQSEGYWPTWDLTPQIELPEQKGAICLSANPADYSLLQRYSSWPKLIRIIARCLRWKQKKNRAAPLTVTELRITHNKLIKLLQNIHLSEEIRTLQKDRNAAIKGKLTRLNPFIDKEGILRVGGRLSHSSMTFAQKHPIVLPKSSVTTRIIEHEHKIHMHSGTQATLYAVRQRYWPVDGRSQVWRAIKGCVRCCRAQPPPVEYVMGNLPEARVTESRPFTNVGVDYCGPFHIKEKRDPKPSSPLFADLSLDEGIAPPSILITAPTSEEQATNYESFMIYYNRTITKKK
;
A
#
# COMPACT_ATOMS: atom_id res chain seq x y z
N MET A 1 -65.00 4.26 -14.32
CA MET A 1 -65.88 4.79 -13.25
C MET A 1 -66.92 5.76 -13.80
N SER A 2 -66.55 6.72 -14.66
CA SER A 2 -67.53 7.62 -15.32
C SER A 2 -68.61 6.88 -16.12
N THR A 3 -68.25 5.81 -16.82
CA THR A 3 -69.18 5.01 -17.65
C THR A 3 -70.24 4.27 -16.82
N VAL A 4 -69.89 3.71 -15.67
CA VAL A 4 -70.85 3.01 -14.79
C VAL A 4 -71.77 4.00 -14.08
N GLN A 5 -71.23 5.14 -13.65
CA GLN A 5 -72.02 6.24 -13.08
C GLN A 5 -72.99 6.86 -14.10
N GLN A 6 -72.63 6.88 -15.39
CA GLN A 6 -73.50 7.35 -16.47
C GLN A 6 -74.57 6.33 -16.86
N ALA A 7 -74.30 5.03 -16.71
CA ALA A 7 -75.25 3.97 -17.04
C ALA A 7 -76.31 3.73 -15.95
N LEU A 8 -76.01 4.10 -14.69
CA LEU A 8 -76.95 3.97 -13.58
C LEU A 8 -77.84 5.21 -13.47
N SER A 9 -79.15 5.00 -13.42
CA SER A 9 -80.17 6.04 -13.28
C SER A 9 -80.23 6.65 -11.87
N HIS A 10 -79.50 6.10 -10.89
CA HIS A 10 -79.42 6.57 -9.51
C HIS A 10 -78.14 7.37 -9.24
N LYS A 11 -78.27 8.46 -8.48
CA LYS A 11 -77.13 9.29 -8.06
C LYS A 11 -76.30 8.55 -7.00
N ILE A 12 -75.08 8.15 -7.37
CA ILE A 12 -74.11 7.57 -6.43
C ILE A 12 -73.53 8.68 -5.55
N THR A 13 -73.71 8.57 -4.24
CA THR A 13 -73.24 9.54 -3.25
C THR A 13 -71.81 9.30 -2.77
N ARG A 14 -71.38 8.03 -2.70
CA ARG A 14 -70.04 7.63 -2.24
C ARG A 14 -69.60 6.35 -2.95
N THR A 15 -68.31 6.28 -3.30
CA THR A 15 -67.70 5.09 -3.91
C THR A 15 -66.61 4.59 -2.96
N ILE A 16 -66.63 3.30 -2.64
CA ILE A 16 -65.61 2.64 -1.81
C ILE A 16 -64.92 1.59 -2.68
N TYR A 17 -63.59 1.50 -2.55
CA TYR A 17 -62.77 0.57 -3.30
C TYR A 17 -62.23 -0.51 -2.36
N TRP A 18 -62.33 -1.76 -2.78
CA TRP A 18 -61.88 -2.91 -2.01
C TRP A 18 -60.74 -3.63 -2.73
N THR A 19 -59.69 -3.97 -2.00
CA THR A 19 -58.59 -4.81 -2.50
C THR A 19 -58.22 -5.86 -1.45
N ASP A 20 -57.89 -7.05 -1.92
CA ASP A 20 -57.37 -8.18 -1.16
C ASP A 20 -55.86 -8.09 -0.91
N SER A 21 -55.17 -7.14 -1.56
CA SER A 21 -53.72 -6.98 -1.47
C SER A 21 -53.33 -5.88 -0.48
N THR A 22 -52.85 -6.30 0.69
CA THR A 22 -52.25 -5.38 1.66
C THR A 22 -51.04 -4.65 1.09
N ILE A 23 -50.26 -5.27 0.20
CA ILE A 23 -49.11 -4.62 -0.47
C ILE A 23 -49.57 -3.44 -1.33
N VAL A 24 -50.68 -3.60 -2.07
CA VAL A 24 -51.26 -2.50 -2.87
C VAL A 24 -51.71 -1.36 -1.97
N LEU A 25 -52.33 -1.65 -0.82
CA LEU A 25 -52.72 -0.61 0.15
C LEU A 25 -51.50 0.15 0.69
N HIS A 26 -50.39 -0.54 0.96
CA HIS A 26 -49.14 0.15 1.34
C HIS A 26 -48.57 1.00 0.21
N TRP A 27 -48.59 0.51 -1.04
CA TRP A 27 -48.16 1.28 -2.20
C TRP A 27 -49.01 2.54 -2.39
N LEU A 28 -50.33 2.45 -2.20
CA LEU A 28 -51.25 3.59 -2.27
C LEU A 28 -51.03 4.62 -1.17
N ASN A 29 -50.52 4.20 -0.01
CA ASN A 29 -50.13 5.09 1.10
C ASN A 29 -48.68 5.59 1.00
N THR A 30 -47.92 5.14 0.00
CA THR A 30 -46.54 5.55 -0.26
C THR A 30 -46.49 6.59 -1.37
N SER A 31 -45.49 7.47 -1.34
CA SER A 31 -45.32 8.43 -2.43
C SER A 31 -44.81 7.75 -3.71
N PRO A 32 -45.43 7.95 -4.89
CA PRO A 32 -45.08 7.22 -6.12
C PRO A 32 -43.61 7.31 -6.51
N HIS A 33 -42.93 8.41 -6.18
CA HIS A 33 -41.54 8.64 -6.58
C HIS A 33 -40.56 7.66 -5.91
N THR A 34 -40.89 7.10 -4.75
CA THR A 34 -40.07 6.12 -4.03
C THR A 34 -40.23 4.69 -4.57
N LEU A 35 -41.22 4.44 -5.42
CA LEU A 35 -41.49 3.12 -6.01
C LEU A 35 -40.81 2.97 -7.39
N LYS A 36 -40.53 1.73 -7.81
CA LYS A 36 -40.03 1.42 -9.16
C LYS A 36 -41.07 1.81 -10.21
N THR A 37 -40.58 2.13 -11.42
CA THR A 37 -41.36 2.79 -12.48
C THR A 37 -42.69 2.12 -12.81
N PHE A 38 -42.73 0.78 -12.82
CA PHE A 38 -43.97 0.05 -13.09
C PHE A 38 -45.05 0.38 -12.05
N VAL A 39 -44.76 0.16 -10.76
CA VAL A 39 -45.69 0.38 -9.65
C VAL A 39 -45.98 1.87 -9.47
N ALA A 40 -44.97 2.73 -9.54
CA ALA A 40 -45.10 4.19 -9.41
C ALA A 40 -46.16 4.77 -10.36
N ASN A 41 -46.15 4.34 -11.63
CA ASN A 41 -47.09 4.85 -12.62
C ASN A 41 -48.54 4.47 -12.28
N ARG A 42 -48.79 3.24 -11.81
CA ARG A 42 -50.14 2.77 -11.45
C ARG A 42 -50.64 3.44 -10.17
N VAL A 43 -49.78 3.54 -9.16
CA VAL A 43 -50.09 4.25 -7.91
C VAL A 43 -50.42 5.71 -8.20
N SER A 44 -49.63 6.39 -9.03
CA SER A 44 -49.89 7.78 -9.44
C SER A 44 -51.22 7.92 -10.16
N GLU A 45 -51.57 7.01 -11.07
CA GLU A 45 -52.86 7.03 -11.76
C GLU A 45 -54.03 6.87 -10.78
N ILE A 46 -53.93 5.91 -9.84
CA ILE A 46 -54.96 5.65 -8.83
C ILE A 46 -55.11 6.85 -7.89
N GLN A 47 -54.01 7.40 -7.36
CA GLN A 47 -54.01 8.56 -6.47
C GLN A 47 -54.53 9.83 -7.16
N THR A 48 -54.44 9.93 -8.50
CA THR A 48 -54.99 11.06 -9.26
C THR A 48 -56.51 10.94 -9.44
N LYS A 49 -57.02 9.71 -9.56
CA LYS A 49 -58.44 9.44 -9.88
C LYS A 49 -59.30 9.15 -8.65
N THR A 50 -58.70 8.79 -7.52
CA THR A 50 -59.40 8.33 -6.31
C THR A 50 -58.74 8.90 -5.05
N SER A 51 -59.51 8.99 -3.97
CA SER A 51 -58.96 9.33 -2.65
C SER A 51 -58.45 8.06 -1.96
N ILE A 52 -57.25 8.11 -1.39
CA ILE A 52 -56.64 6.99 -0.64
C ILE A 52 -57.55 6.56 0.53
N ARG A 53 -58.33 7.49 1.09
CA ARG A 53 -59.25 7.22 2.21
C ARG A 53 -60.45 6.34 1.84
N ASP A 54 -60.74 6.20 0.55
CA ASP A 54 -61.85 5.39 0.05
C ASP A 54 -61.43 3.94 -0.25
N TRP A 55 -60.13 3.61 -0.12
CA TRP A 55 -59.60 2.27 -0.31
C TRP A 55 -59.58 1.47 0.99
N ARG A 56 -60.09 0.25 0.96
CA ARG A 56 -60.20 -0.67 2.10
C ARG A 56 -59.70 -2.07 1.74
N HIS A 57 -59.36 -2.83 2.77
CA HIS A 57 -58.94 -4.22 2.64
C HIS A 57 -60.14 -5.17 2.75
N VAL A 58 -60.30 -6.10 1.81
CA VAL A 58 -61.24 -7.22 1.96
C VAL A 58 -60.50 -8.44 2.52
N PRO A 59 -60.95 -9.05 3.63
CA PRO A 59 -60.40 -10.31 4.13
C PRO A 59 -60.41 -11.40 3.06
N THR A 60 -59.40 -12.27 3.03
CA THR A 60 -59.25 -13.30 1.99
C THR A 60 -60.47 -14.23 1.91
N ASP A 61 -61.04 -14.63 3.04
CA ASP A 61 -62.21 -15.51 3.09
C ASP A 61 -63.51 -14.82 2.60
N ASP A 62 -63.52 -13.49 2.59
CA ASP A 62 -64.64 -12.65 2.17
C ASP A 62 -64.46 -12.04 0.78
N ASN A 63 -63.39 -12.41 0.03
CA ASN A 63 -63.17 -11.88 -1.31
C ASN A 63 -63.97 -12.71 -2.35
N PRO A 64 -65.06 -12.19 -2.93
CA PRO A 64 -65.83 -12.96 -3.91
C PRO A 64 -65.02 -13.29 -5.17
N ALA A 65 -64.02 -12.46 -5.53
CA ALA A 65 -63.18 -12.72 -6.70
C ALA A 65 -62.34 -14.01 -6.58
N ASP A 66 -62.04 -14.46 -5.36
CA ASP A 66 -61.27 -15.69 -5.11
C ASP A 66 -62.03 -16.94 -5.56
N LEU A 67 -63.36 -16.94 -5.51
CA LEU A 67 -64.18 -18.08 -5.93
C LEU A 67 -64.00 -18.40 -7.42
N ILE A 68 -63.82 -17.38 -8.25
CA ILE A 68 -63.58 -17.55 -9.69
C ILE A 68 -62.09 -17.78 -9.97
N SER A 69 -61.19 -17.08 -9.29
CA SER A 69 -59.75 -17.15 -9.59
C SER A 69 -59.08 -18.44 -9.09
N ARG A 70 -59.55 -19.02 -7.97
CA ARG A 70 -59.05 -20.28 -7.41
C ARG A 70 -59.78 -21.51 -7.93
N GLY A 71 -60.92 -21.30 -8.60
CA GLY A 71 -61.77 -22.35 -9.12
C GLY A 71 -62.77 -22.88 -8.09
N GLN A 72 -63.96 -23.20 -8.56
CA GLN A 72 -65.06 -23.75 -7.77
C GLN A 72 -65.79 -24.80 -8.60
N THR A 73 -66.32 -25.85 -7.96
CA THR A 73 -67.09 -26.86 -8.70
C THR A 73 -68.46 -26.30 -9.12
N PRO A 74 -69.08 -26.81 -10.21
CA PRO A 74 -70.42 -26.38 -10.61
C PRO A 74 -71.47 -26.55 -9.50
N GLU A 75 -71.36 -27.61 -8.68
CA GLU A 75 -72.29 -27.85 -7.57
C GLU A 75 -72.15 -26.77 -6.48
N GLU A 76 -70.92 -26.38 -6.13
CA GLU A 76 -70.67 -25.33 -5.15
C GLU A 76 -71.06 -23.94 -5.66
N PHE A 77 -70.89 -23.68 -6.97
CA PHE A 77 -71.26 -22.40 -7.59
C PHE A 77 -72.78 -22.17 -7.60
N LEU A 78 -73.57 -23.25 -7.73
CA LEU A 78 -75.03 -23.19 -7.69
C LEU A 78 -75.60 -22.92 -6.29
N ARG A 79 -74.79 -23.09 -5.23
CA ARG A 79 -75.20 -22.72 -3.86
C ARG A 79 -75.18 -21.19 -3.70
N PRO A 80 -76.03 -20.61 -2.84
CA PRO A 80 -75.92 -19.20 -2.49
C PRO A 80 -74.55 -18.91 -1.89
N THR A 81 -73.72 -18.13 -2.59
CA THR A 81 -72.37 -17.75 -2.14
C THR A 81 -72.19 -16.25 -2.08
N ILE A 82 -71.08 -15.81 -1.48
CA ILE A 82 -70.64 -14.41 -1.45
C ILE A 82 -70.45 -13.82 -2.86
N TRP A 83 -70.34 -14.64 -3.92
CA TRP A 83 -70.27 -14.17 -5.30
C TRP A 83 -71.56 -13.45 -5.74
N GLN A 84 -72.71 -14.00 -5.34
CA GLN A 84 -74.03 -13.50 -5.77
C GLN A 84 -74.53 -12.36 -4.89
N HIS A 85 -74.31 -12.46 -3.58
CA HIS A 85 -74.86 -11.54 -2.59
C HIS A 85 -73.81 -10.59 -1.99
N GLY A 86 -72.52 -10.82 -2.25
CA GLY A 86 -71.45 -10.12 -1.56
C GLY A 86 -71.33 -10.55 -0.08
N PRO A 87 -70.31 -10.04 0.63
CA PRO A 87 -70.13 -10.29 2.05
C PRO A 87 -71.25 -9.71 2.92
N ALA A 88 -71.65 -10.43 3.96
CA ALA A 88 -72.76 -10.03 4.84
C ALA A 88 -72.54 -8.67 5.52
N TRP A 89 -71.29 -8.29 5.78
CA TRP A 89 -70.94 -7.01 6.40
C TRP A 89 -71.18 -5.80 5.49
N LEU A 90 -71.25 -5.96 4.15
CA LEU A 90 -71.57 -4.85 3.24
C LEU A 90 -73.00 -4.32 3.44
N TYR A 91 -73.91 -5.17 3.90
CA TYR A 91 -75.30 -4.79 4.22
C TYR A 91 -75.43 -4.08 5.57
N GLN A 92 -74.38 -4.13 6.39
CA GLN A 92 -74.34 -3.51 7.71
C GLN A 92 -73.79 -2.09 7.63
N SER A 93 -73.87 -1.34 8.74
CA SER A 93 -73.29 -0.01 8.82
C SER A 93 -71.75 -0.07 8.75
N GLU A 94 -71.12 1.02 8.32
CA GLU A 94 -69.66 1.12 8.11
C GLU A 94 -68.81 0.76 9.35
N GLY A 95 -69.40 0.80 10.55
CA GLY A 95 -68.74 0.36 11.79
C GLY A 95 -68.54 -1.16 11.91
N TYR A 96 -69.31 -1.97 11.17
CA TYR A 96 -69.17 -3.43 11.11
C TYR A 96 -68.29 -3.90 9.95
N TRP A 97 -67.80 -2.97 9.13
CA TRP A 97 -66.91 -3.31 8.02
C TRP A 97 -65.52 -3.68 8.53
N PRO A 98 -64.81 -4.58 7.85
CA PRO A 98 -63.46 -4.97 8.24
C PRO A 98 -62.53 -3.75 8.25
N THR A 99 -61.82 -3.57 9.35
CA THR A 99 -60.77 -2.55 9.51
C THR A 99 -59.42 -3.16 9.21
N TRP A 100 -58.59 -2.40 8.49
CA TRP A 100 -57.20 -2.72 8.29
C TRP A 100 -56.35 -1.54 8.75
N ASP A 101 -55.43 -1.82 9.66
CA ASP A 101 -54.50 -0.83 10.18
C ASP A 101 -53.20 -0.86 9.38
N LEU A 102 -52.69 0.32 9.04
CA LEU A 102 -51.38 0.51 8.42
C LEU A 102 -50.27 0.11 9.39
N THR A 103 -49.85 -1.15 9.32
CA THR A 103 -48.62 -1.60 9.99
C THR A 103 -47.41 -1.15 9.16
N PRO A 104 -46.41 -0.45 9.71
CA PRO A 104 -45.24 -0.06 8.93
C PRO A 104 -44.46 -1.31 8.46
N GLN A 105 -44.53 -1.61 7.16
CA GLN A 105 -43.68 -2.65 6.56
C GLN A 105 -42.24 -2.14 6.44
N ILE A 106 -41.30 -2.92 7.00
CA ILE A 106 -39.86 -2.62 7.01
C ILE A 106 -39.27 -2.67 5.59
N GLU A 107 -39.82 -3.52 4.71
CA GLU A 107 -39.42 -3.64 3.31
C GLU A 107 -40.65 -3.74 2.41
N LEU A 108 -40.99 -2.65 1.72
CA LEU A 108 -42.02 -2.70 0.69
C LEU A 108 -41.42 -3.24 -0.62
N PRO A 109 -42.00 -4.32 -1.19
CA PRO A 109 -41.62 -4.78 -2.51
C PRO A 109 -41.71 -3.62 -3.52
N GLU A 110 -40.80 -3.60 -4.48
CA GLU A 110 -40.74 -2.57 -5.53
C GLU A 110 -40.45 -1.15 -5.05
N GLN A 111 -39.98 -0.96 -3.81
CA GLN A 111 -39.38 0.31 -3.39
C GLN A 111 -37.98 0.48 -3.99
N LYS A 112 -37.66 1.69 -4.46
CA LYS A 112 -36.31 2.03 -4.93
C LYS A 112 -35.36 1.98 -3.73
N GLY A 113 -34.31 1.17 -3.84
CA GLY A 113 -33.22 1.19 -2.86
C GLY A 113 -32.53 2.55 -2.83
N ALA A 114 -32.14 3.00 -1.64
CA ALA A 114 -31.36 4.23 -1.50
C ALA A 114 -30.00 4.06 -2.21
N ILE A 115 -29.75 4.86 -3.25
CA ILE A 115 -28.45 4.89 -3.91
C ILE A 115 -27.54 5.77 -3.05
N CYS A 116 -26.76 5.14 -2.17
CA CYS A 116 -25.73 5.83 -1.41
C CYS A 116 -24.46 5.95 -2.25
N LEU A 117 -24.00 7.18 -2.48
CA LEU A 117 -22.71 7.43 -3.09
C LEU A 117 -21.62 7.16 -2.05
N SER A 118 -21.02 5.97 -2.06
CA SER A 118 -19.89 5.66 -1.19
C SER A 118 -18.62 6.35 -1.72
N ALA A 119 -18.20 7.40 -1.05
CA ALA A 119 -16.88 8.00 -1.27
C ALA A 119 -15.83 7.13 -0.59
N ASN A 120 -15.22 6.21 -1.34
CA ASN A 120 -14.07 5.47 -0.83
C ASN A 120 -12.97 6.45 -0.40
N PRO A 121 -12.28 6.21 0.73
CA PRO A 121 -11.13 7.01 1.10
C PRO A 121 -10.10 6.99 -0.03
N ALA A 122 -9.51 8.14 -0.32
CA ALA A 122 -8.58 8.29 -1.43
C ALA A 122 -7.43 7.27 -1.31
N ASP A 123 -7.29 6.39 -2.32
CA ASP A 123 -6.23 5.39 -2.33
C ASP A 123 -4.87 6.04 -2.62
N TYR A 124 -4.01 6.04 -1.60
CA TYR A 124 -2.64 6.56 -1.68
C TYR A 124 -1.57 5.44 -1.82
N SER A 125 -1.99 4.19 -2.03
CA SER A 125 -1.11 3.03 -2.20
C SER A 125 -0.08 3.24 -3.32
N LEU A 126 -0.44 4.01 -4.34
CA LEU A 126 0.41 4.37 -5.47
C LEU A 126 1.72 5.05 -5.04
N LEU A 127 1.68 5.88 -3.99
CA LEU A 127 2.89 6.54 -3.46
C LEU A 127 3.84 5.55 -2.80
N GLN A 128 3.29 4.45 -2.26
CA GLN A 128 4.04 3.43 -1.54
C GLN A 128 4.57 2.32 -2.47
N ARG A 129 4.00 2.13 -3.66
CA ARG A 129 4.34 1.02 -4.58
C ARG A 129 5.76 1.07 -5.18
N TYR A 130 6.45 2.22 -5.18
CA TYR A 130 7.70 2.39 -5.94
C TYR A 130 8.92 2.72 -5.09
N SER A 131 9.98 1.92 -5.17
CA SER A 131 11.23 2.09 -4.41
C SER A 131 12.12 3.28 -4.84
N SER A 132 11.74 4.06 -5.86
CA SER A 132 12.57 5.15 -6.39
C SER A 132 11.73 6.38 -6.70
N TRP A 133 12.14 7.52 -6.12
CA TRP A 133 11.45 8.80 -6.31
C TRP A 133 11.46 9.29 -7.78
N PRO A 134 12.61 9.31 -8.50
CA PRO A 134 12.61 9.63 -9.93
C PRO A 134 11.78 8.68 -10.79
N LYS A 135 11.78 7.37 -10.45
CA LYS A 135 10.97 6.37 -11.15
C LYS A 135 9.48 6.64 -10.98
N LEU A 136 9.04 6.94 -9.75
CA LEU A 136 7.66 7.32 -9.46
C LEU A 136 7.25 8.56 -10.29
N ILE A 137 8.05 9.62 -10.27
CA ILE A 137 7.76 10.83 -11.07
C ILE A 137 7.60 10.48 -12.55
N ARG A 138 8.53 9.70 -13.13
CA ARG A 138 8.47 9.33 -14.56
C ARG A 138 7.23 8.49 -14.89
N ILE A 139 6.86 7.53 -14.05
CA ILE A 139 5.68 6.68 -14.27
C ILE A 139 4.42 7.53 -14.23
N ILE A 140 4.26 8.36 -13.20
CA ILE A 140 3.07 9.23 -13.07
C ILE A 140 3.02 10.25 -14.19
N ALA A 141 4.17 10.79 -14.64
CA ALA A 141 4.22 11.69 -15.78
C ALA A 141 3.72 11.01 -17.05
N ARG A 142 4.09 9.74 -17.29
CA ARG A 142 3.56 8.94 -18.41
C ARG A 142 2.06 8.69 -18.28
N CYS A 143 1.55 8.36 -17.09
CA CYS A 143 0.11 8.19 -16.85
C CYS A 143 -0.67 9.47 -17.13
N LEU A 144 -0.19 10.63 -16.66
CA LEU A 144 -0.80 11.93 -16.91
C LEU A 144 -0.81 12.28 -18.40
N ARG A 145 0.29 12.00 -19.11
CA ARG A 145 0.38 12.20 -20.56
C ARG A 145 -0.62 11.30 -21.30
N TRP A 146 -0.74 10.04 -20.89
CA TRP A 146 -1.70 9.10 -21.49
C TRP A 146 -3.14 9.62 -21.37
N LYS A 147 -3.52 10.13 -20.20
CA LYS A 147 -4.83 10.76 -19.95
C LYS A 147 -5.09 11.95 -20.86
N GLN A 148 -4.06 12.74 -21.18
CA GLN A 148 -4.18 13.91 -22.05
C GLN A 148 -4.13 13.59 -23.56
N LYS A 149 -3.98 12.31 -23.94
CA LYS A 149 -3.83 11.85 -25.34
C LYS A 149 -2.71 12.56 -26.13
N LYS A 150 -1.69 13.11 -25.46
CA LYS A 150 -0.56 13.80 -26.10
C LYS A 150 0.61 12.84 -26.36
N ASN A 151 1.27 12.97 -27.53
CA ASN A 151 2.54 12.35 -27.94
C ASN A 151 3.08 11.22 -27.05
N ARG A 152 2.43 10.05 -27.13
CA ARG A 152 2.64 8.92 -26.20
C ARG A 152 4.04 8.28 -26.32
N ALA A 153 4.64 8.33 -27.52
CA ALA A 153 5.95 7.73 -27.79
C ALA A 153 7.15 8.64 -27.49
N ALA A 154 6.94 9.97 -27.40
CA ALA A 154 8.03 10.91 -27.23
C ALA A 154 8.70 10.81 -25.83
N PRO A 155 9.97 11.23 -25.68
CA PRO A 155 10.59 11.39 -24.36
C PRO A 155 9.79 12.33 -23.44
N LEU A 156 9.93 12.14 -22.12
CA LEU A 156 9.33 13.04 -21.14
C LEU A 156 10.08 14.37 -21.12
N THR A 157 9.35 15.48 -21.16
CA THR A 157 9.94 16.82 -21.05
C THR A 157 10.25 17.16 -19.59
N VAL A 158 11.21 18.06 -19.37
CA VAL A 158 11.56 18.55 -18.03
C VAL A 158 10.36 19.24 -17.37
N THR A 159 9.52 19.94 -18.14
CA THR A 159 8.32 20.60 -17.65
C THR A 159 7.29 19.60 -17.14
N GLU A 160 7.06 18.48 -17.83
CA GLU A 160 6.16 17.42 -17.35
C GLU A 160 6.69 16.75 -16.08
N LEU A 161 7.99 16.50 -15.99
CA LEU A 161 8.60 15.97 -14.79
C LEU A 161 8.44 16.93 -13.60
N ARG A 162 8.64 18.24 -13.83
CA ARG A 162 8.46 19.28 -12.80
C ARG A 162 7.00 19.40 -12.35
N ILE A 163 6.05 19.43 -13.30
CA ILE A 163 4.61 19.48 -12.98
C ILE A 163 4.19 18.23 -12.19
N THR A 164 4.67 17.06 -12.62
CA THR A 164 4.35 15.79 -11.93
C THR A 164 4.96 15.75 -10.54
N HIS A 165 6.22 16.19 -10.40
CA HIS A 165 6.88 16.34 -9.11
C HIS A 165 6.04 17.20 -8.15
N ASN A 166 5.65 18.40 -8.59
CA ASN A 166 4.84 19.32 -7.79
C ASN A 166 3.48 18.74 -7.39
N LYS A 167 2.81 18.02 -8.30
CA LYS A 167 1.54 17.32 -8.00
C LYS A 167 1.71 16.23 -6.95
N LEU A 168 2.77 15.43 -7.04
CA LEU A 168 3.04 14.36 -6.06
C LEU A 168 3.39 14.93 -4.68
N ILE A 169 4.16 16.02 -4.65
CA ILE A 169 4.47 16.72 -3.40
C ILE A 169 3.20 17.31 -2.77
N LYS A 170 2.35 17.97 -3.56
CA LYS A 170 1.05 18.45 -3.07
C LYS A 170 0.20 17.33 -2.50
N LEU A 171 0.14 16.19 -3.18
CA LEU A 171 -0.60 15.03 -2.72
C LEU A 171 -0.03 14.57 -1.36
N LEU A 172 1.29 14.42 -1.26
CA LEU A 172 1.97 14.04 -0.03
C LEU A 172 1.68 15.02 1.13
N GLN A 173 1.73 16.32 0.87
CA GLN A 173 1.44 17.33 1.87
C GLN A 173 -0.04 17.34 2.26
N ASN A 174 -0.98 17.15 1.33
CA ASN A 174 -2.39 17.03 1.68
C ASN A 174 -2.70 15.78 2.52
N ILE A 175 -1.96 14.69 2.33
CA ILE A 175 -2.15 13.47 3.14
C ILE A 175 -1.73 13.72 4.60
N HIS A 176 -0.58 14.34 4.81
CA HIS A 176 0.04 14.41 6.15
C HIS A 176 -0.05 15.76 6.84
N LEU A 177 -0.32 16.84 6.10
CA LEU A 177 -0.29 18.24 6.55
C LEU A 177 -1.56 19.00 6.12
N SER A 178 -2.69 18.29 6.01
CA SER A 178 -3.95 18.88 5.53
C SER A 178 -4.48 19.96 6.45
N GLU A 179 -4.33 19.80 7.77
CA GLU A 179 -4.81 20.77 8.75
C GLU A 179 -4.03 22.09 8.65
N GLU A 180 -2.71 22.01 8.53
CA GLU A 180 -1.84 23.18 8.37
C GLU A 180 -2.11 23.89 7.05
N ILE A 181 -2.31 23.14 5.96
CA ILE A 181 -2.67 23.70 4.64
C ILE A 181 -4.02 24.41 4.72
N ARG A 182 -5.05 23.78 5.29
CA ARG A 182 -6.40 24.38 5.43
C ARG A 182 -6.36 25.66 6.25
N THR A 183 -5.54 25.68 7.31
CA THR A 183 -5.38 26.85 8.17
C THR A 183 -4.79 28.03 7.38
N LEU A 184 -3.68 27.81 6.67
CA LEU A 184 -3.04 28.83 5.83
C LEU A 184 -3.85 29.26 4.61
N GLN A 185 -4.75 28.40 4.12
CA GLN A 185 -5.68 28.76 3.05
C GLN A 185 -6.78 29.71 3.52
N LYS A 186 -7.24 29.57 4.78
CA LYS A 186 -8.25 30.47 5.37
C LYS A 186 -7.65 31.82 5.74
N ASP A 187 -6.50 31.80 6.40
CA ASP A 187 -5.77 33.00 6.78
C ASP A 187 -4.26 32.75 6.57
N ARG A 188 -3.67 33.56 5.69
CA ARG A 188 -2.26 33.46 5.31
C ARG A 188 -1.31 33.77 6.46
N ASN A 189 -1.77 34.53 7.46
CA ASN A 189 -0.98 34.92 8.62
C ASN A 189 -1.33 34.09 9.87
N ALA A 190 -2.20 33.08 9.73
CA ALA A 190 -2.59 32.25 10.86
C ALA A 190 -1.39 31.49 11.43
N ALA A 191 -1.27 31.52 12.77
CA ALA A 191 -0.28 30.74 13.47
C ALA A 191 -0.61 29.24 13.35
N ILE A 192 0.19 28.50 12.59
CA ILE A 192 0.12 27.04 12.56
C ILE A 192 0.54 26.49 13.92
N LYS A 193 -0.16 25.48 14.43
CA LYS A 193 0.18 24.79 15.69
C LYS A 193 1.26 23.73 15.46
N GLY A 194 2.11 23.48 16.45
CA GLY A 194 3.03 22.33 16.48
C GLY A 194 4.46 22.60 16.01
N LYS A 195 5.11 21.59 15.42
CA LYS A 195 6.56 21.63 15.09
C LYS A 195 6.89 22.56 13.92
N LEU A 196 5.90 22.89 13.09
CA LEU A 196 6.07 23.73 11.91
C LEU A 196 5.99 25.22 12.23
N THR A 197 5.45 25.63 13.38
CA THR A 197 5.28 27.06 13.75
C THR A 197 6.58 27.85 13.67
N ARG A 198 7.68 27.25 14.17
CA ARG A 198 9.02 27.89 14.20
C ARG A 198 9.61 28.14 12.80
N LEU A 199 9.05 27.52 11.76
CA LEU A 199 9.52 27.61 10.39
C LEU A 199 8.77 28.68 9.58
N ASN A 200 7.84 29.42 10.20
CA ASN A 200 6.97 30.41 9.54
C ASN A 200 6.49 29.97 8.15
N PRO A 201 5.85 28.79 8.03
CA PRO A 201 5.58 28.18 6.74
C PRO A 201 4.49 28.93 5.97
N PHE A 202 4.61 28.92 4.64
CA PHE A 202 3.65 29.59 3.74
C PHE A 202 3.36 28.72 2.52
N ILE A 203 2.24 29.00 1.83
CA ILE A 203 1.86 28.33 0.58
C ILE A 203 2.35 29.17 -0.60
N ASP A 204 3.12 28.55 -1.50
CA ASP A 204 3.63 29.24 -2.69
C ASP A 204 2.57 29.42 -3.79
N LYS A 205 2.93 30.10 -4.89
CA LYS A 205 2.06 30.29 -6.06
C LYS A 205 1.62 28.98 -6.70
N GLU A 206 2.44 27.95 -6.57
CA GLU A 206 2.14 26.63 -7.10
C GLU A 206 1.24 25.85 -6.13
N GLY A 207 0.92 26.32 -4.93
CA GLY A 207 0.09 25.66 -3.92
C GLY A 207 0.83 24.64 -3.05
N ILE A 208 2.14 24.76 -2.92
CA ILE A 208 3.02 23.88 -2.13
C ILE A 208 3.39 24.57 -0.81
N LEU A 209 3.33 23.83 0.28
CA LEU A 209 3.76 24.30 1.59
C LEU A 209 5.30 24.37 1.67
N ARG A 210 5.84 25.55 1.95
CA ARG A 210 7.28 25.82 2.05
C ARG A 210 7.63 26.45 3.38
N VAL A 211 8.91 26.36 3.72
CA VAL A 211 9.48 27.03 4.89
C VAL A 211 9.64 28.52 4.63
N GLY A 212 9.21 29.34 5.59
CA GLY A 212 9.51 30.76 5.63
C GLY A 212 11.00 30.98 5.92
N GLY A 213 11.59 31.95 5.22
CA GLY A 213 13.03 32.15 5.25
C GLY A 213 13.43 33.40 6.00
N ARG A 214 14.60 33.35 6.67
CA ARG A 214 15.39 34.53 7.05
C ARG A 214 16.38 34.94 5.94
N LEU A 215 16.42 34.16 4.86
CA LEU A 215 17.37 34.28 3.75
C LEU A 215 16.78 34.99 2.54
N SER A 216 15.71 35.79 2.73
CA SER A 216 15.01 36.52 1.67
C SER A 216 15.96 37.37 0.82
N HIS A 217 16.90 38.05 1.48
CA HIS A 217 17.88 38.96 0.85
C HIS A 217 19.15 38.28 0.32
N SER A 218 19.30 36.96 0.46
CA SER A 218 20.47 36.24 -0.09
C SER A 218 20.43 36.17 -1.62
N SER A 219 21.56 35.88 -2.28
CA SER A 219 21.62 35.62 -3.73
C SER A 219 21.20 34.21 -4.12
N MET A 220 20.72 33.39 -3.17
CA MET A 220 20.37 32.00 -3.39
C MET A 220 19.10 31.84 -4.25
N THR A 221 18.93 30.65 -4.83
CA THR A 221 17.72 30.33 -5.59
C THR A 221 16.48 30.28 -4.68
N PHE A 222 15.30 30.55 -5.25
CA PHE A 222 14.04 30.51 -4.50
C PHE A 222 13.82 29.16 -3.77
N ALA A 223 14.18 28.05 -4.42
CA ALA A 223 14.04 26.71 -3.82
C ALA A 223 14.93 26.51 -2.60
N GLN A 224 16.12 27.10 -2.58
CA GLN A 224 17.04 27.05 -1.44
C GLN A 224 16.63 28.00 -0.31
N LYS A 225 16.12 29.19 -0.65
CA LYS A 225 15.57 30.15 0.33
C LYS A 225 14.32 29.60 1.02
N HIS A 226 13.47 28.93 0.25
CA HIS A 226 12.16 28.43 0.66
C HIS A 226 12.02 26.95 0.30
N PRO A 227 12.72 26.06 1.02
CA PRO A 227 12.67 24.63 0.76
C PRO A 227 11.28 24.07 1.05
N ILE A 228 10.90 23.03 0.31
CA ILE A 228 9.57 22.40 0.39
C ILE A 228 9.47 21.55 1.65
N VAL A 229 8.45 21.78 2.48
CA VAL A 229 8.26 20.99 3.72
C VAL A 229 7.91 19.55 3.37
N LEU A 230 8.69 18.58 3.88
CA LEU A 230 8.41 17.16 3.72
C LEU A 230 7.98 16.52 5.06
N PRO A 231 6.80 15.88 5.12
CA PRO A 231 6.35 15.16 6.31
C PRO A 231 7.16 13.88 6.53
N LYS A 232 7.00 13.24 7.69
CA LYS A 232 7.56 11.90 7.92
C LYS A 232 6.77 10.87 7.11
N SER A 233 7.40 10.28 6.09
CA SER A 233 6.75 9.29 5.23
C SER A 233 7.76 8.39 4.51
N SER A 234 7.29 7.28 3.94
CA SER A 234 8.09 6.41 3.08
C SER A 234 8.56 7.14 1.81
N VAL A 235 7.76 8.07 1.28
CA VAL A 235 8.13 8.91 0.14
C VAL A 235 9.29 9.84 0.49
N THR A 236 9.25 10.49 1.66
CA THR A 236 10.34 11.34 2.16
C THR A 236 11.64 10.55 2.30
N THR A 237 11.56 9.32 2.80
CA THR A 237 12.72 8.41 2.89
C THR A 237 13.32 8.14 1.51
N ARG A 238 12.48 7.87 0.49
CA ARG A 238 12.93 7.65 -0.90
C ARG A 238 13.52 8.90 -1.55
N ILE A 239 13.03 10.09 -1.21
CA ILE A 239 13.62 11.37 -1.65
C ILE A 239 15.03 11.50 -1.06
N ILE A 240 15.19 11.25 0.23
CA ILE A 240 16.49 11.30 0.91
C ILE A 240 17.46 10.25 0.34
N GLU A 241 17.01 9.02 0.13
CA GLU A 241 17.82 7.97 -0.50
C GLU A 241 18.28 8.34 -1.90
N HIS A 242 17.43 9.03 -2.67
CA HIS A 242 17.81 9.54 -3.98
C HIS A 242 18.92 10.60 -3.86
N GLU A 243 18.75 11.58 -2.98
CA GLU A 243 19.77 12.63 -2.73
C GLU A 243 21.10 12.03 -2.24
N HIS A 244 21.04 11.06 -1.34
CA HIS A 244 22.21 10.33 -0.84
C HIS A 244 22.97 9.61 -1.97
N LYS A 245 22.24 8.95 -2.89
CA LYS A 245 22.84 8.24 -4.03
C LYS A 245 23.47 9.18 -5.05
N ILE A 246 22.83 10.30 -5.38
CA ILE A 246 23.38 11.26 -6.36
C ILE A 246 24.57 12.04 -5.79
N HIS A 247 24.62 12.25 -4.47
CA HIS A 247 25.76 12.84 -3.77
C HIS A 247 26.75 11.78 -3.27
N MET A 248 26.96 10.73 -4.08
CA MET A 248 28.03 9.74 -3.92
C MET A 248 28.11 9.11 -2.52
N HIS A 249 26.97 8.73 -1.95
CA HIS A 249 26.89 8.07 -0.65
C HIS A 249 27.46 8.90 0.52
N SER A 250 27.37 10.23 0.42
CA SER A 250 27.86 11.13 1.46
C SER A 250 27.21 10.89 2.83
N GLY A 251 27.93 11.26 3.89
CA GLY A 251 27.48 11.10 5.27
C GLY A 251 26.22 11.91 5.62
N THR A 252 25.72 11.73 6.85
CA THR A 252 24.43 12.28 7.29
C THR A 252 24.33 13.80 7.13
N GLN A 253 25.38 14.56 7.48
CA GLN A 253 25.35 16.03 7.38
C GLN A 253 25.36 16.51 5.93
N ALA A 254 26.24 15.95 5.10
CA ALA A 254 26.34 16.30 3.69
C ALA A 254 25.04 15.95 2.93
N THR A 255 24.47 14.77 3.17
CA THR A 255 23.17 14.39 2.60
C THR A 255 22.05 15.33 3.09
N LEU A 256 22.03 15.69 4.38
CA LEU A 256 21.04 16.64 4.89
C LEU A 256 21.15 18.02 4.23
N TYR A 257 22.37 18.52 4.01
CA TYR A 257 22.60 19.76 3.30
C TYR A 257 22.10 19.70 1.85
N ALA A 258 22.44 18.63 1.12
CA ALA A 258 21.95 18.38 -0.23
C ALA A 258 20.42 18.37 -0.30
N VAL A 259 19.76 17.63 0.59
CA VAL A 259 18.30 17.60 0.69
C VAL A 259 17.74 19.01 0.95
N ARG A 260 18.37 19.78 1.86
CA ARG A 260 17.96 21.14 2.23
C ARG A 260 18.08 22.18 1.13
N GLN A 261 18.78 21.89 0.04
CA GLN A 261 18.78 22.77 -1.13
C GLN A 261 17.41 22.87 -1.81
N ARG A 262 16.54 21.87 -1.62
CA ARG A 262 15.20 21.84 -2.24
C ARG A 262 14.08 21.48 -1.27
N TYR A 263 14.37 20.70 -0.24
CA TYR A 263 13.40 20.09 0.65
C TYR A 263 13.75 20.31 2.12
N TRP A 264 12.74 20.51 2.95
CA TRP A 264 12.86 20.61 4.39
C TRP A 264 12.15 19.43 5.07
N PRO A 265 12.84 18.29 5.28
CA PRO A 265 12.28 17.18 6.02
C PRO A 265 12.08 17.54 7.50
N VAL A 266 10.87 17.32 8.01
CA VAL A 266 10.57 17.44 9.44
C VAL A 266 11.43 16.44 10.21
N ASP A 267 12.17 16.87 11.24
CA ASP A 267 13.13 16.01 11.94
C ASP A 267 14.21 15.44 11.00
N GLY A 268 14.77 16.34 10.17
CA GLY A 268 15.61 15.99 9.02
C GLY A 268 16.84 15.15 9.35
N ARG A 269 17.59 15.45 10.42
CA ARG A 269 18.80 14.68 10.77
C ARG A 269 18.46 13.22 11.07
N SER A 270 17.40 12.97 11.84
CA SER A 270 16.95 11.63 12.20
C SER A 270 16.44 10.85 10.99
N GLN A 271 15.67 11.50 10.11
CA GLN A 271 15.20 10.86 8.86
C GLN A 271 16.36 10.52 7.93
N VAL A 272 17.34 11.43 7.78
CA VAL A 272 18.51 11.20 6.94
C VAL A 272 19.38 10.08 7.48
N TRP A 273 19.66 10.09 8.78
CA TRP A 273 20.43 9.02 9.42
C TRP A 273 19.76 7.65 9.22
N ARG A 274 18.43 7.56 9.41
CA ARG A 274 17.67 6.31 9.20
C ARG A 274 17.75 5.82 7.75
N ALA A 275 17.62 6.73 6.78
CA ALA A 275 17.72 6.39 5.36
C ALA A 275 19.14 5.88 4.98
N ILE A 276 20.19 6.51 5.51
CA ILE A 276 21.58 6.09 5.26
C ILE A 276 21.90 4.77 5.96
N LYS A 277 21.40 4.55 7.18
CA LYS A 277 21.58 3.28 7.90
C LYS A 277 20.98 2.08 7.13
N GLY A 278 19.94 2.30 6.33
CA GLY A 278 19.39 1.27 5.42
C GLY A 278 20.20 1.08 4.13
N CYS A 279 21.23 1.88 3.87
CA CYS A 279 22.01 1.80 2.63
C CYS A 279 23.05 0.67 2.71
N VAL A 280 22.83 -0.40 1.94
CA VAL A 280 23.72 -1.56 1.87
C VAL A 280 25.17 -1.19 1.50
N ARG A 281 25.37 -0.24 0.58
CA ARG A 281 26.71 0.21 0.18
C ARG A 281 27.45 0.87 1.33
N CYS A 282 26.80 1.76 2.07
CA CYS A 282 27.39 2.41 3.23
C CYS A 282 27.66 1.41 4.36
N CYS A 283 26.73 0.49 4.61
CA CYS A 283 26.91 -0.55 5.62
C CYS A 283 28.14 -1.43 5.33
N ARG A 284 28.36 -1.78 4.06
CA ARG A 284 29.53 -2.57 3.64
C ARG A 284 30.83 -1.77 3.71
N ALA A 285 30.78 -0.46 3.43
CA ALA A 285 31.95 0.42 3.45
C ALA A 285 32.38 0.82 4.87
N GLN A 286 31.46 0.74 5.84
CA GLN A 286 31.70 1.08 7.24
C GLN A 286 31.20 -0.06 8.14
N PRO A 287 31.90 -1.22 8.15
CA PRO A 287 31.56 -2.30 9.06
C PRO A 287 31.74 -1.84 10.53
N PRO A 288 30.98 -2.41 11.47
CA PRO A 288 31.25 -2.20 12.89
C PRO A 288 32.70 -2.58 13.22
N PRO A 289 33.36 -1.86 14.15
CA PRO A 289 34.66 -2.29 14.63
C PRO A 289 34.53 -3.70 15.22
N VAL A 290 35.40 -4.60 14.81
CA VAL A 290 35.52 -5.93 15.43
C VAL A 290 36.38 -5.76 16.66
N GLU A 291 35.78 -5.92 17.83
CA GLU A 291 36.54 -6.06 19.08
C GLU A 291 37.11 -7.48 19.12
N TYR A 292 38.39 -7.62 18.75
CA TYR A 292 39.10 -8.87 18.94
C TYR A 292 39.41 -9.04 20.42
N VAL A 293 38.79 -10.03 21.04
CA VAL A 293 39.30 -10.54 22.32
C VAL A 293 40.58 -11.30 21.99
N MET A 294 41.73 -10.79 22.43
CA MET A 294 43.00 -11.50 22.28
C MET A 294 42.88 -12.83 23.01
N GLY A 295 43.05 -13.94 22.29
CA GLY A 295 43.08 -15.26 22.92
C GLY A 295 44.25 -15.36 23.89
N ASN A 296 44.11 -16.21 24.92
CA ASN A 296 45.23 -16.52 25.79
C ASN A 296 46.39 -17.07 24.96
N LEU A 297 47.61 -16.59 25.22
CA LEU A 297 48.80 -17.13 24.59
C LEU A 297 48.96 -18.61 25.03
N PRO A 298 49.36 -19.50 24.10
CA PRO A 298 49.65 -20.88 24.47
C PRO A 298 50.81 -20.92 25.48
N GLU A 299 50.78 -21.90 26.38
CA GLU A 299 51.75 -22.07 27.47
C GLU A 299 53.19 -21.99 26.97
N ALA A 300 53.49 -22.66 25.85
CA ALA A 300 54.80 -22.66 25.20
C ALA A 300 55.37 -21.27 24.84
N ARG A 301 54.54 -20.22 24.76
CA ARG A 301 54.98 -18.82 24.53
C ARG A 301 55.23 -18.02 25.81
N VAL A 302 54.77 -18.51 26.96
CA VAL A 302 54.79 -17.77 28.25
C VAL A 302 55.56 -18.50 29.35
N THR A 303 55.84 -19.80 29.20
CA THR A 303 56.69 -20.57 30.10
C THR A 303 58.14 -20.61 29.62
N GLU A 304 59.07 -20.45 30.54
CA GLU A 304 60.51 -20.61 30.27
C GLU A 304 60.81 -22.03 29.76
N SER A 305 61.59 -22.11 28.69
CA SER A 305 62.03 -23.38 28.11
C SER A 305 63.44 -23.22 27.52
N ARG A 306 64.14 -24.34 27.31
CA ARG A 306 65.47 -24.30 26.70
C ARG A 306 65.36 -23.87 25.22
N PRO A 307 66.37 -23.21 24.64
CA PRO A 307 66.38 -22.89 23.22
C PRO A 307 66.05 -24.12 22.37
N PHE A 308 65.25 -23.92 21.31
CA PHE A 308 64.80 -24.95 20.37
C PHE A 308 63.83 -26.02 20.93
N THR A 309 63.37 -25.91 22.18
CA THR A 309 62.35 -26.82 22.75
C THR A 309 60.99 -26.65 22.07
N ASN A 310 60.60 -25.40 21.81
CA ASN A 310 59.35 -25.05 21.12
C ASN A 310 59.69 -24.26 19.86
N VAL A 311 59.36 -24.81 18.68
CA VAL A 311 59.63 -24.17 17.38
C VAL A 311 58.31 -23.89 16.67
N GLY A 312 58.12 -22.65 16.24
CA GLY A 312 57.02 -22.27 15.35
C GLY A 312 57.44 -22.41 13.90
N VAL A 313 56.82 -23.32 13.16
CA VAL A 313 57.03 -23.48 11.72
C VAL A 313 55.82 -22.91 11.00
N ASP A 314 56.06 -22.07 9.99
CA ASP A 314 55.01 -21.55 9.11
C ASP A 314 55.43 -21.74 7.66
N TYR A 315 54.46 -22.08 6.81
CA TYR A 315 54.70 -22.17 5.37
C TYR A 315 54.62 -20.77 4.78
N CYS A 316 55.77 -20.25 4.33
CA CYS A 316 55.75 -19.06 3.50
C CYS A 316 55.15 -19.42 2.12
N GLY A 317 54.32 -18.51 1.60
CA GLY A 317 53.46 -18.73 0.43
C GLY A 317 54.17 -19.18 -0.85
N PRO A 318 53.41 -19.45 -1.94
CA PRO A 318 53.93 -20.15 -3.10
C PRO A 318 55.03 -19.35 -3.81
N PHE A 319 56.27 -19.82 -3.67
CA PHE A 319 57.39 -19.30 -4.43
C PHE A 319 57.31 -19.79 -5.87
N HIS A 320 57.24 -18.84 -6.80
CA HIS A 320 57.26 -19.16 -8.22
C HIS A 320 58.71 -19.29 -8.64
N ILE A 321 59.21 -20.52 -8.63
CA ILE A 321 60.56 -20.83 -9.11
C ILE A 321 60.52 -20.74 -10.64
N LYS A 322 61.29 -19.82 -11.22
CA LYS A 322 61.63 -19.90 -12.64
C LYS A 322 62.64 -21.03 -12.78
N GLU A 323 62.22 -22.17 -13.31
CA GLU A 323 63.16 -23.14 -13.86
C GLU A 323 64.01 -22.40 -14.91
N LYS A 324 65.32 -22.32 -14.69
CA LYS A 324 66.23 -22.12 -15.82
C LYS A 324 65.99 -23.32 -16.72
N ARG A 325 65.43 -23.09 -17.91
CA ARG A 325 65.31 -24.10 -18.95
C ARG A 325 66.72 -24.50 -19.39
N ASP A 326 67.31 -25.47 -18.71
CA ASP A 326 68.17 -26.41 -19.40
C ASP A 326 67.26 -27.42 -20.13
N PRO A 327 67.55 -27.77 -21.38
CA PRO A 327 66.62 -28.53 -22.19
C PRO A 327 66.43 -29.98 -21.67
N LYS A 328 65.25 -30.23 -21.05
CA LYS A 328 64.52 -31.51 -20.77
C LYS A 328 64.80 -32.23 -19.40
N PRO A 329 63.91 -33.14 -18.93
CA PRO A 329 62.58 -32.84 -18.37
C PRO A 329 62.35 -33.44 -16.95
N SER A 330 61.49 -32.76 -16.19
CA SER A 330 60.57 -33.23 -15.12
C SER A 330 61.10 -34.00 -13.89
N SER A 331 61.08 -33.35 -12.73
CA SER A 331 60.46 -33.86 -11.47
C SER A 331 60.45 -32.76 -10.39
N PRO A 332 59.43 -32.66 -9.51
CA PRO A 332 59.39 -31.66 -8.46
C PRO A 332 60.34 -32.04 -7.31
N LEU A 333 61.41 -31.26 -7.12
CA LEU A 333 62.27 -31.35 -5.95
C LEU A 333 61.73 -30.42 -4.85
N PHE A 334 61.37 -30.99 -3.69
CA PHE A 334 61.18 -30.22 -2.47
C PHE A 334 62.55 -29.84 -1.92
N ALA A 335 62.80 -28.54 -1.73
CA ALA A 335 64.04 -28.05 -1.14
C ALA A 335 63.82 -27.74 0.35
N ASP A 336 64.54 -28.47 1.22
CA ASP A 336 64.78 -28.11 2.61
C ASP A 336 65.83 -26.98 2.64
N LEU A 337 65.49 -25.85 3.27
CA LEU A 337 66.43 -24.74 3.46
C LEU A 337 66.91 -24.73 4.91
N SER A 338 68.07 -25.33 5.12
CA SER A 338 68.91 -25.05 6.29
C SER A 338 69.62 -23.70 6.08
N LEU A 339 69.48 -22.78 7.02
CA LEU A 339 70.17 -21.50 7.05
C LEU A 339 71.63 -21.70 7.52
N ASP A 340 72.58 -21.50 6.62
CA ASP A 340 73.99 -21.25 6.98
C ASP A 340 74.22 -19.75 7.13
N GLU A 341 74.56 -19.33 8.35
CA GLU A 341 75.20 -18.03 8.61
C GLU A 341 76.70 -18.13 8.33
N GLY A 342 77.22 -17.15 7.58
CA GLY A 342 78.65 -16.94 7.45
C GLY A 342 79.18 -16.07 8.59
N ILE A 343 80.13 -16.61 9.35
CA ILE A 343 81.38 -15.98 9.85
C ILE A 343 82.27 -17.13 10.39
N ALA A 344 83.52 -17.19 9.94
CA ALA A 344 84.57 -18.12 10.39
C ALA A 344 85.65 -17.37 11.22
N PRO A 345 86.63 -18.02 11.88
CA PRO A 345 86.62 -19.22 12.75
C PRO A 345 87.41 -18.94 14.08
N PRO A 346 87.69 -19.91 15.00
CA PRO A 346 88.73 -20.92 14.79
C PRO A 346 88.38 -22.35 15.23
N SER A 347 88.82 -23.28 14.39
CA SER A 347 89.22 -24.68 14.58
C SER A 347 89.15 -25.32 15.98
N ILE A 348 88.25 -26.30 16.16
CA ILE A 348 88.53 -27.55 16.92
C ILE A 348 87.86 -28.72 16.18
N LEU A 349 88.69 -29.67 15.73
CA LEU A 349 88.30 -30.95 15.13
C LEU A 349 87.79 -31.90 16.22
N ILE A 350 86.56 -32.41 16.08
CA ILE A 350 86.14 -33.69 16.67
C ILE A 350 85.38 -34.46 15.59
N THR A 351 85.98 -35.56 15.15
CA THR A 351 85.42 -36.56 14.24
C THR A 351 84.30 -37.36 14.91
N ALA A 352 83.15 -37.49 14.26
CA ALA A 352 82.10 -38.43 14.64
C ALA A 352 82.37 -39.83 14.04
N PRO A 353 82.03 -40.93 14.73
CA PRO A 353 81.86 -42.22 14.09
C PRO A 353 80.46 -42.34 13.48
N THR A 354 80.45 -42.74 12.21
CA THR A 354 79.32 -43.25 11.44
C THR A 354 78.81 -44.58 11.99
N SER A 355 77.48 -44.74 12.06
CA SER A 355 76.83 -46.03 11.82
C SER A 355 75.35 -45.83 11.45
N GLU A 356 75.02 -46.28 10.24
CA GLU A 356 73.68 -46.67 9.79
C GLU A 356 73.11 -47.77 10.70
N GLU A 357 71.78 -47.85 10.86
CA GLU A 357 70.91 -48.93 10.33
C GLU A 357 69.53 -49.01 11.03
N GLN A 358 68.53 -49.51 10.28
CA GLN A 358 67.19 -50.06 10.66
C GLN A 358 65.99 -49.08 10.71
N ALA A 359 65.08 -49.10 9.71
CA ALA A 359 63.89 -49.99 9.54
C ALA A 359 62.83 -49.75 10.65
N THR A 360 61.52 -49.57 10.46
CA THR A 360 60.52 -50.02 9.46
C THR A 360 59.17 -49.37 9.82
N ASN A 361 58.27 -49.14 8.83
CA ASN A 361 56.80 -49.40 8.85
C ASN A 361 55.89 -48.34 8.15
N TYR A 362 55.15 -48.87 7.16
CA TYR A 362 53.76 -48.64 6.71
C TYR A 362 52.88 -47.73 7.61
N GLU A 363 51.91 -46.93 7.13
CA GLU A 363 50.85 -47.26 6.16
C GLU A 363 50.03 -45.99 5.74
N SER A 364 49.52 -46.01 4.50
CA SER A 364 48.28 -45.40 3.93
C SER A 364 47.70 -44.05 4.42
N PHE A 365 47.51 -43.10 3.48
CA PHE A 365 46.38 -42.17 3.49
C PHE A 365 45.70 -42.05 2.11
N MET A 366 44.40 -42.32 2.08
CA MET A 366 43.50 -42.16 0.93
C MET A 366 43.30 -40.70 0.54
N ILE A 367 43.37 -40.40 -0.76
CA ILE A 367 42.99 -39.10 -1.33
C ILE A 367 41.65 -39.25 -2.06
N TYR A 368 40.61 -38.58 -1.57
CA TYR A 368 39.34 -38.36 -2.27
C TYR A 368 39.50 -37.22 -3.29
N TYR A 369 39.33 -37.52 -4.58
CA TYR A 369 39.17 -36.49 -5.63
C TYR A 369 37.69 -36.15 -5.80
N ASN A 370 37.27 -34.96 -5.38
CA ASN A 370 35.99 -34.37 -5.79
C ASN A 370 36.22 -33.40 -6.96
N ARG A 371 35.70 -33.77 -8.13
CA ARG A 371 35.87 -33.09 -9.41
C ARG A 371 34.65 -32.19 -9.66
N THR A 372 34.75 -30.90 -9.35
CA THR A 372 33.67 -29.94 -9.64
C THR A 372 33.81 -29.40 -11.06
N ILE A 373 32.88 -29.80 -11.92
CA ILE A 373 32.72 -29.35 -13.31
C ILE A 373 32.14 -27.93 -13.31
N THR A 374 32.86 -26.95 -13.87
CA THR A 374 32.30 -25.63 -14.22
C THR A 374 31.97 -25.58 -15.71
N LYS A 375 30.68 -25.64 -16.04
CA LYS A 375 30.15 -25.23 -17.36
C LYS A 375 29.93 -23.72 -17.34
N LYS A 376 30.69 -22.99 -18.18
CA LYS A 376 30.37 -21.62 -18.59
C LYS A 376 29.13 -21.64 -19.50
N LYS A 377 28.19 -20.74 -19.24
CA LYS A 377 27.26 -20.20 -20.25
C LYS A 377 27.76 -18.82 -20.64
#